data_AF-A0A1V6YWY3-F1
#
_entry.id   AF-A0A1V6YWY3-F1
#
_cell.length_a   1.000
_cell.length_b   1.000
_cell.length_c   1.000
_cell.angle_alpha   90.00
_cell.angle_beta   90.00
_cell.angle_gamma   90.00
#
_symmetry.space_group_name_H-M   'P 1'
#
loop_
_entity.id
_entity.type
_entity.pdbx_description
1 polymer ?
#
loop_
_entity_poly.entity_id
_entity_poly.type
_entity_poly.pdbx_seq_one_letter_code
_entity_poly.pdbx_strand_id
1 'polypeptide(L)'
;MARLPQNIHPAASSTELPTLRSTPPITRSISSYSMPCRSDPLLSSFENTTDVANDQIRDYHYQVKATLTNILNDDRVKHNPSGSRCLQNILLENEKDMRKQRRHSLGTCAAKRLSKMY
;
A
#
# COMPACT_ATOMS: atom_id res chain seq x y z
N MET A 1 79.63 31.38 -13.08
CA MET A 1 79.62 30.52 -11.87
C MET A 1 78.20 30.41 -11.36
N ALA A 2 77.81 29.20 -10.96
CA ALA A 2 76.59 28.78 -10.23
C ALA A 2 75.22 28.85 -10.96
N ARG A 3 74.66 27.64 -11.20
CA ARG A 3 73.23 27.40 -11.45
C ARG A 3 72.45 27.68 -10.16
N LEU A 4 71.32 28.37 -10.24
CA LEU A 4 70.30 28.36 -9.19
C LEU A 4 69.28 27.23 -9.50
N PRO A 5 68.86 26.44 -8.51
CA PRO A 5 68.09 25.22 -8.74
C PRO A 5 66.64 25.55 -9.10
N GLN A 6 66.14 24.96 -10.19
CA GLN A 6 64.71 24.92 -10.47
C GLN A 6 64.03 24.07 -9.39
N ASN A 7 63.18 24.71 -8.59
CA ASN A 7 62.31 24.05 -7.63
C ASN A 7 61.21 23.31 -8.40
N ILE A 8 61.47 22.03 -8.70
CA ILE A 8 60.47 21.12 -9.27
C ILE A 8 59.59 20.69 -8.10
N HIS A 9 58.50 21.41 -7.88
CA HIS A 9 57.45 20.92 -6.99
C HIS A 9 56.87 19.62 -7.59
N PRO A 10 56.77 18.53 -6.82
CA PRO A 10 56.03 17.35 -7.27
C PRO A 10 54.59 17.77 -7.59
N ALA A 11 54.08 17.38 -8.75
CA ALA A 11 52.67 17.55 -9.07
C ALA A 11 51.83 16.84 -7.98
N ALA A 12 50.78 17.51 -7.50
CA ALA A 12 49.87 16.92 -6.53
C ALA A 12 49.22 15.65 -7.11
N SER A 13 49.69 14.48 -6.66
CA SER A 13 49.09 13.19 -7.00
C SER A 13 47.75 13.07 -6.28
N SER A 14 46.66 13.37 -6.98
CA SER A 14 45.29 13.11 -6.53
C SER A 14 45.00 11.61 -6.64
N THR A 15 45.56 10.82 -5.73
CA THR A 15 45.26 9.39 -5.57
C THR A 15 44.67 9.14 -4.19
N GLU A 16 43.59 9.84 -3.86
CA GLU A 16 42.68 9.42 -2.79
C GLU A 16 41.30 9.23 -3.41
N LEU A 17 40.96 7.97 -3.68
CA LEU A 17 39.60 7.61 -4.09
C LEU A 17 38.68 7.75 -2.87
N PRO A 18 37.47 8.32 -3.01
CA PRO A 18 36.53 8.39 -1.91
C PRO A 18 36.21 6.98 -1.41
N THR A 19 36.51 6.71 -0.15
CA THR A 19 36.15 5.45 0.50
C THR A 19 34.63 5.40 0.63
N LEU A 20 33.98 4.47 -0.08
CA LEU A 20 32.54 4.22 0.04
C LEU A 20 32.24 3.75 1.47
N ARG A 21 31.72 4.65 2.30
CA ARG A 21 31.20 4.27 3.62
C ARG A 21 29.93 3.45 3.40
N SER A 22 30.01 2.16 3.71
CA SER A 22 28.85 1.26 3.76
C SER A 22 27.81 1.84 4.71
N THR A 23 26.64 2.23 4.20
CA THR A 23 25.50 2.59 5.03
C THR A 23 24.93 1.33 5.66
N PRO A 24 24.66 1.31 6.99
CA PRO A 24 24.03 0.15 7.60
C PRO A 24 22.66 -0.12 6.94
N PRO A 25 22.27 -1.40 6.78
CA PRO A 25 20.99 -1.73 6.19
C PRO A 25 19.86 -1.16 7.07
N ILE A 26 19.05 -0.28 6.48
CA ILE A 26 17.82 0.19 7.09
C ILE A 26 16.86 -1.00 7.17
N THR A 27 16.66 -1.53 8.38
CA THR A 27 15.61 -2.50 8.66
C THR A 27 14.30 -1.74 8.84
N ARG A 28 13.55 -1.56 7.75
CA ARG A 28 12.14 -1.19 7.85
C ARG A 28 11.32 -2.46 8.02
N SER A 29 10.63 -2.59 9.15
CA SER A 29 9.60 -3.61 9.34
C SER A 29 8.47 -3.34 8.36
N ILE A 30 8.44 -4.09 7.26
CA ILE A 30 7.32 -4.08 6.33
C ILE A 30 6.23 -4.92 7.01
N SER A 31 5.20 -4.26 7.55
CA SER A 31 3.96 -4.96 7.88
C SER A 31 3.25 -5.28 6.57
N SER A 32 3.66 -6.38 5.96
CA SER A 32 2.95 -6.95 4.81
C SER A 32 1.64 -7.53 5.34
N TYR A 33 0.52 -6.90 5.02
CA TYR A 33 -0.80 -7.54 5.15
C TYR A 33 -0.87 -8.66 4.10
N SER A 34 -0.28 -9.81 4.45
CA SER A 34 -0.42 -11.04 3.71
C SER A 34 -1.88 -11.48 3.85
N MET A 35 -2.64 -11.39 2.76
CA MET A 35 -3.90 -12.11 2.67
C MET A 35 -3.58 -13.61 2.75
N PRO A 36 -4.23 -14.40 3.60
CA PRO A 36 -3.94 -15.82 3.68
C PRO A 36 -4.33 -16.46 2.34
N CYS A 37 -3.32 -16.77 1.54
CA CYS A 37 -3.45 -17.62 0.36
C CYS A 37 -3.79 -19.02 0.90
N ARG A 38 -5.07 -19.37 0.88
CA ARG A 38 -5.57 -20.69 1.27
C ARG A 38 -5.11 -21.70 0.22
N SER A 39 -3.96 -22.33 0.44
CA SER A 39 -3.56 -23.54 -0.29
C SER A 39 -4.02 -24.79 0.48
N ASP A 40 -4.92 -25.51 -0.18
CA ASP A 40 -5.24 -26.93 -0.13
C ASP A 40 -6.02 -27.57 1.03
N PRO A 41 -6.83 -28.61 0.71
CA PRO A 41 -7.95 -29.06 1.51
C PRO A 41 -7.70 -30.47 2.04
N LEU A 42 -7.16 -30.62 3.25
CA LEU A 42 -7.23 -31.90 3.95
C LEU A 42 -7.46 -31.68 5.45
N LEU A 43 -8.73 -31.86 5.83
CA LEU A 43 -9.24 -32.43 7.08
C LEU A 43 -8.35 -32.32 8.33
N SER A 44 -8.74 -31.47 9.28
CA SER A 44 -8.63 -31.83 10.70
C SER A 44 -9.54 -30.95 11.58
N SER A 45 -10.63 -31.57 12.02
CA SER A 45 -11.34 -31.35 13.28
C SER A 45 -11.66 -29.90 13.71
N PHE A 46 -12.85 -29.40 13.32
CA PHE A 46 -13.69 -28.55 14.19
C PHE A 46 -15.14 -28.52 13.63
N GLU A 47 -15.91 -29.55 14.00
CA GLU A 47 -17.23 -29.86 13.46
C GLU A 47 -18.34 -29.10 14.23
N ASN A 48 -18.39 -27.76 14.11
CA ASN A 48 -19.54 -26.93 14.55
C ASN A 48 -19.37 -25.40 14.40
N THR A 49 -18.18 -24.88 14.07
CA THR A 49 -17.95 -23.44 13.82
C THR A 49 -17.65 -23.10 12.36
N THR A 50 -17.43 -24.12 11.54
CA THR A 50 -17.14 -23.99 10.11
C THR A 50 -18.32 -23.42 9.34
N ASP A 51 -19.56 -23.73 9.69
CA ASP A 51 -20.75 -23.28 8.95
C ASP A 51 -20.88 -21.75 8.94
N VAL A 52 -20.79 -21.11 10.13
CA VAL A 52 -20.87 -19.65 10.25
C VAL A 52 -19.69 -18.94 9.59
N ALA A 53 -18.46 -19.48 9.71
CA ALA A 53 -17.30 -18.91 9.07
C ALA A 53 -17.35 -19.06 7.54
N ASN A 54 -17.82 -20.20 7.04
CA ASN A 54 -18.04 -20.45 5.62
C ASN A 54 -19.17 -19.58 5.07
N ASP A 55 -20.22 -19.35 5.84
CA ASP A 55 -21.33 -18.45 5.50
C ASP A 55 -20.85 -17.01 5.38
N GLN A 56 -20.05 -16.52 6.33
CA GLN A 56 -19.48 -15.17 6.26
C GLN A 56 -18.54 -15.01 5.04
N ILE A 57 -17.74 -16.03 4.74
CA ILE A 57 -16.87 -16.04 3.55
C ILE A 57 -17.73 -16.00 2.27
N ARG A 58 -18.78 -16.80 2.22
CA ARG A 58 -19.71 -16.86 1.09
C ARG A 58 -20.44 -15.53 0.88
N ASP A 59 -20.93 -14.91 1.96
CA ASP A 59 -21.57 -13.60 1.93
C ASP A 59 -20.61 -12.50 1.46
N TYR A 60 -19.35 -12.55 1.89
CA TYR A 60 -18.32 -11.65 1.39
C TYR A 60 -18.11 -11.84 -0.12
N HIS A 61 -18.00 -13.09 -0.60
CA HIS A 61 -17.89 -13.37 -2.03
C HIS A 61 -19.10 -12.88 -2.82
N TYR A 62 -20.31 -13.05 -2.29
CA TYR A 62 -21.52 -12.52 -2.91
C TYR A 62 -21.51 -10.99 -2.97
N GLN A 63 -21.11 -10.32 -1.91
CA GLN A 63 -21.01 -8.85 -1.88
C GLN A 63 -19.98 -8.34 -2.89
N VAL A 64 -18.80 -8.97 -2.98
CA VAL A 64 -17.79 -8.63 -3.98
C VAL A 64 -18.37 -8.83 -5.38
N LYS A 65 -19.00 -9.97 -5.65
CA LYS A 65 -19.60 -10.27 -6.96
C LYS A 65 -20.69 -9.27 -7.33
N ALA A 66 -21.60 -8.97 -6.41
CA ALA A 66 -22.67 -7.99 -6.62
C ALA A 66 -22.09 -6.60 -6.90
N THR A 67 -21.10 -6.18 -6.12
CA THR A 67 -20.45 -4.87 -6.30
C THR A 67 -19.77 -4.76 -7.66
N LEU A 68 -18.99 -5.77 -8.06
CA LEU A 68 -18.33 -5.81 -9.37
C LEU A 68 -19.35 -5.83 -10.52
N THR A 69 -20.43 -6.60 -10.35
CA THR A 69 -21.51 -6.67 -11.33
C THR A 69 -22.18 -5.31 -11.49
N ASN A 70 -22.44 -4.59 -10.41
CA ASN A 70 -23.04 -3.25 -10.47
C ASN A 70 -22.13 -2.26 -11.19
N ILE A 71 -20.83 -2.26 -10.90
CA ILE A 71 -19.85 -1.37 -11.55
C ILE A 71 -19.75 -1.65 -13.05
N LEU A 72 -19.72 -2.91 -13.46
CA LEU A 72 -19.62 -3.29 -14.88
C LEU A 72 -20.93 -3.07 -15.64
N ASN A 73 -22.06 -3.09 -14.93
CA ASN A 73 -23.37 -2.81 -15.50
C ASN A 73 -23.79 -1.34 -15.44
N ASP A 74 -22.97 -0.46 -14.87
CA ASP A 74 -23.23 0.96 -14.85
C ASP A 74 -23.38 1.49 -16.29
N ASP A 75 -24.46 2.23 -16.55
CA ASP A 75 -24.78 2.78 -17.87
C ASP A 75 -23.63 3.68 -18.40
N ARG A 76 -22.92 4.36 -17.48
CA ARG A 76 -21.75 5.19 -17.79
C ARG A 76 -20.57 4.38 -18.29
N VAL A 77 -20.48 3.10 -17.93
CA VAL A 77 -19.43 2.18 -18.38
C VAL A 77 -19.87 1.49 -19.67
N LYS A 78 -21.10 0.98 -19.71
CA LYS A 78 -21.64 0.22 -20.85
C LYS A 78 -21.71 1.02 -22.14
N HIS A 79 -22.13 2.27 -22.07
CA HIS A 79 -22.36 3.10 -23.26
C HIS A 79 -21.18 4.00 -23.60
N ASN A 80 -20.07 3.90 -22.87
CA ASN A 80 -18.94 4.77 -23.05
C ASN A 80 -17.85 4.11 -23.89
N PRO A 81 -17.45 4.70 -25.02
CA PRO A 81 -16.36 4.17 -25.85
C PRO A 81 -15.02 4.14 -25.10
N SER A 82 -14.90 4.88 -24.00
CA SER A 82 -13.76 4.84 -23.06
C SER A 82 -14.11 4.15 -21.74
N GLY A 83 -14.86 3.04 -21.80
CA GLY A 83 -15.31 2.29 -20.63
C GLY A 83 -14.23 2.00 -19.58
N SER A 84 -13.00 1.65 -20.00
CA SER A 84 -11.88 1.41 -19.09
C SER A 84 -11.49 2.63 -18.26
N ARG A 85 -11.50 3.83 -18.85
CA ARG A 85 -11.22 5.08 -18.13
C ARG A 85 -12.36 5.45 -17.19
N CYS A 86 -13.60 5.17 -17.59
CA CYS A 86 -14.77 5.35 -16.71
C CYS A 86 -14.69 4.43 -15.48
N LEU A 87 -14.38 3.15 -15.67
CA LEU A 87 -14.16 2.19 -14.58
C LEU A 87 -13.06 2.65 -13.63
N GLN A 88 -11.92 3.09 -14.18
CA GLN A 88 -10.81 3.60 -13.38
C GLN A 88 -11.24 4.80 -12.51
N ASN A 89 -12.01 5.74 -13.07
CA ASN A 89 -12.51 6.88 -12.32
C ASN A 89 -13.46 6.45 -11.20
N ILE A 90 -14.40 5.54 -11.46
CA ILE A 90 -15.33 5.01 -10.44
C ILE A 90 -14.55 4.37 -9.28
N LEU A 91 -13.52 3.58 -9.57
CA LEU A 91 -12.69 2.95 -8.55
C LEU A 91 -11.91 3.98 -7.71
N LEU A 92 -11.38 5.03 -8.35
CA LEU A 92 -10.70 6.12 -7.66
C LEU A 92 -11.65 6.95 -6.79
N GLU A 93 -12.88 7.21 -7.25
CA GLU A 93 -13.93 7.89 -6.50
C GLU A 93 -14.29 7.10 -5.24
N ASN A 94 -14.55 5.79 -5.38
CA ASN A 94 -14.82 4.90 -4.25
C ASN A 94 -13.70 4.91 -3.22
N GLU A 95 -12.44 4.88 -3.65
CA GLU A 95 -11.29 4.94 -2.75
C GLU A 95 -11.23 6.28 -1.98
N LYS A 96 -11.48 7.40 -2.67
CA LYS A 96 -11.55 8.74 -2.05
C LYS A 96 -12.68 8.82 -1.03
N ASP A 97 -13.85 8.28 -1.36
CA ASP A 97 -15.01 8.26 -0.46
C ASP A 97 -14.73 7.42 0.78
N MET A 98 -14.13 6.24 0.64
CA MET A 98 -13.68 5.44 1.77
C MET A 98 -12.71 6.20 2.67
N ARG A 99 -11.74 6.92 2.08
CA ARG A 99 -10.82 7.78 2.86
C ARG A 99 -11.57 8.92 3.56
N LYS A 100 -12.55 9.54 2.89
CA LYS A 100 -13.37 10.62 3.46
C LYS A 100 -14.21 10.11 4.63
N GLN A 101 -14.91 9.00 4.49
CA GLN A 101 -15.67 8.35 5.55
C GLN A 101 -14.80 8.00 6.77
N ARG A 102 -13.59 7.45 6.54
CA ARG A 102 -12.63 7.19 7.62
C ARG A 102 -12.27 8.47 8.38
N ARG A 103 -11.98 9.57 7.67
CA ARG A 103 -11.69 10.87 8.31
C ARG A 103 -12.89 11.37 9.14
N HIS A 104 -14.11 11.25 8.64
CA HIS A 104 -15.31 11.62 9.39
C HIS A 104 -15.50 10.75 10.64
N SER A 105 -15.37 9.43 10.54
CA SER A 105 -15.48 8.51 11.68
C SER A 105 -14.46 8.82 12.79
N LEU A 106 -13.21 9.12 12.42
CA LEU A 106 -12.16 9.51 13.36
C LEU A 106 -12.39 10.90 13.96
N GLY A 107 -12.81 11.87 13.15
CA GLY A 107 -13.13 13.23 13.61
C GLY A 107 -14.30 13.25 14.59
N THR A 108 -15.34 12.47 14.34
CA THR A 108 -16.49 12.34 15.25
C THR A 108 -16.12 11.61 16.55
N CYS A 109 -15.22 10.61 16.48
CA CYS A 109 -14.70 9.94 17.68
C CYS A 109 -13.84 10.88 18.55
N ALA A 110 -13.05 11.77 17.94
CA ALA A 110 -12.27 12.78 18.67
C ALA A 110 -13.17 13.82 19.37
N ALA A 111 -14.21 14.30 18.69
CA ALA A 111 -15.18 15.24 19.27
C ALA A 111 -15.97 14.66 20.45
N LYS A 112 -16.38 13.37 20.37
CA LYS A 112 -17.07 12.67 21.46
C LYS A 112 -16.18 12.47 22.70
N ARG A 113 -14.87 12.30 22.53
CA ARG A 113 -13.93 12.20 23.67
C ARG A 113 -13.78 13.53 24.42
N LEU A 114 -13.74 14.64 23.70
CA LEU A 114 -13.68 15.97 24.32
C LEU A 114 -14.98 16.35 25.05
N SER A 115 -16.13 15.99 24.49
CA SER A 115 -17.45 16.21 25.14
C SER A 115 -17.67 15.38 26.41
N LYS A 116 -16.91 14.30 26.64
CA LYS A 116 -17.06 13.43 27.82
C LYS A 116 -16.08 13.77 28.94
N MET A 117 -15.19 14.74 28.71
CA MET A 117 -14.22 15.23 29.70
C MET A 117 -14.65 16.53 30.39
N TYR A 118 -15.87 17.02 30.12
CA TYR A 118 -16.52 18.12 30.82
C TYR A 118 -17.83 17.64 31.43
#